data_AF-A0A2D2MAV5-F1
#
_entry.id   AF-A0A2D2MAV5-F1
#
_cell.length_a   1.000
_cell.length_b   1.000
_cell.length_c   1.000
_cell.angle_alpha   90.00
_cell.angle_beta   90.00
_cell.angle_gamma   90.00
#
_symmetry.space_group_name_H-M   'P 1'
#
loop_
_entity.id
_entity.type
_entity.pdbx_description
1 polymer ?
#
loop_
_entity_poly.entity_id
_entity_poly.type
_entity_poly.pdbx_seq_one_letter_code
_entity_poly.pdbx_strand_id
1 'polypeptide(L)'
;MEFKQSLAQRIIIAFALMSAFVAGAFAFGIVATVHLVEERLISAVLGGDLQRLLLMDSVSDWSHRPRPDQLFYFSGGRDDFALPKDLRHLDPGFHEVFRDQLSYHAMVEIVDGRRYVLLQDQSDFEERERVLFAVVVVGFVLSLALAVFLGWVLARKVMAPVIRLARQVRHRDQLLGLAPPLAPDYAADEVGQLAVAFDATLGRLRDALTRERLFTSDVSHELRTPLMVLATSCELLLENTKLDDRARAQVERIARASEEMRELVKTFLMLARAQRDEGAVASQATLKEVADDLLGVWRDTIEQKGLQLYYSAGAAGSVLYNATFLQAVMGNLLRNAAHYTERGFIRLTLEPSGFMVEDSGVGIPEEQREAMFQPFVRGGEKRGEGLGLGLSLVQRICDDQCWIVSLTAMTPNGCRFHVDLSHGRSQLTDRDEIIG
;
A
#
# COMPACT_ATOMS: atom_id res chain seq x y z
N MET A 1 2.08 -5.44 5.22
CA MET A 1 3.42 -5.85 5.70
C MET A 1 4.20 -4.58 6.03
N GLU A 2 4.27 -4.21 7.31
CA GLU A 2 5.14 -3.12 7.75
C GLU A 2 6.59 -3.58 7.65
N PHE A 3 7.30 -3.10 6.64
CA PHE A 3 8.75 -3.31 6.57
C PHE A 3 9.39 -2.56 7.73
N LYS A 4 9.89 -3.30 8.74
CA LYS A 4 10.52 -2.78 9.97
C LYS A 4 11.62 -1.74 9.73
N GLN A 5 12.21 -1.68 8.54
CA GLN A 5 13.15 -0.62 8.12
C GLN A 5 13.02 -0.36 6.62
N SER A 6 12.92 0.91 6.23
CA SER A 6 12.90 1.30 4.81
C SER A 6 14.27 1.09 4.16
N LEU A 7 14.31 0.84 2.86
CA LEU A 7 15.58 0.68 2.11
C LEU A 7 16.49 1.91 2.28
N ALA A 8 15.89 3.11 2.40
CA ALA A 8 16.60 4.34 2.71
C ALA A 8 17.35 4.30 4.06
N GLN A 9 16.72 3.77 5.12
CA GLN A 9 17.36 3.63 6.43
C GLN A 9 18.54 2.64 6.38
N ARG A 10 18.41 1.55 5.61
CA ARG A 10 19.50 0.58 5.45
C ARG A 10 20.72 1.19 4.76
N ILE A 11 20.52 2.04 3.75
CA ILE A 11 21.62 2.76 3.09
C ILE A 11 22.34 3.68 4.08
N ILE A 12 21.60 4.45 4.87
CA ILE A 12 22.19 5.37 5.87
C ILE A 12 22.99 4.59 6.92
N ILE A 13 22.43 3.50 7.45
CA ILE A 13 23.10 2.65 8.44
C ILE A 13 24.36 2.02 7.84
N ALA A 14 24.30 1.52 6.62
CA ALA A 14 25.46 0.93 5.94
C ALA A 14 26.60 1.93 5.75
N PHE A 15 26.29 3.15 5.30
CA PHE A 15 27.29 4.22 5.17
C PHE A 15 27.90 4.63 6.51
N ALA A 16 27.07 4.75 7.56
CA ALA A 16 27.53 5.09 8.89
C ALA A 16 28.44 4.00 9.47
N LEU A 17 28.05 2.72 9.37
CA LEU A 17 28.85 1.58 9.85
C LEU A 17 30.17 1.43 9.09
N MET A 18 30.14 1.53 7.75
CA MET A 18 31.36 1.47 6.94
C MET A 18 32.31 2.61 7.29
N SER A 19 31.79 3.83 7.45
CA SER A 19 32.61 4.99 7.79
C SER A 19 33.15 4.91 9.22
N ALA A 20 32.34 4.45 10.18
CA ALA A 20 32.80 4.21 11.55
C ALA A 20 33.91 3.15 11.59
N PHE A 21 33.80 2.08 10.79
CA PHE A 21 34.82 1.04 10.70
C PHE A 21 36.12 1.59 10.11
N VAL A 22 36.05 2.27 8.95
CA VAL A 22 37.24 2.83 8.28
C VAL A 22 37.89 3.92 9.13
N ALA A 23 37.12 4.89 9.60
CA ALA A 23 37.63 5.98 10.43
C ALA A 23 38.17 5.46 11.77
N GLY A 24 37.52 4.44 12.36
CA GLY A 24 37.97 3.80 13.58
C GLY A 24 39.29 3.05 13.40
N ALA A 25 39.45 2.33 12.28
CA ALA A 25 40.71 1.65 11.95
C ALA A 25 41.86 2.65 11.74
N PHE A 26 41.62 3.77 11.06
CA PHE A 26 42.60 4.84 10.92
C PHE A 26 42.93 5.51 12.26
N ALA A 27 41.93 5.83 13.07
CA ALA A 27 42.13 6.42 14.39
C ALA A 27 42.97 5.51 15.29
N PHE A 28 42.63 4.22 15.34
CA PHE A 28 43.41 3.20 16.06
C PHE A 28 44.83 3.09 15.53
N GLY A 29 45.01 3.05 14.20
CA GLY A 29 46.33 2.97 13.57
C GLY A 29 47.21 4.17 13.88
N ILE A 30 46.65 5.38 13.89
CA ILE A 30 47.38 6.61 14.25
C ILE A 30 47.85 6.52 15.71
N VAL A 31 46.94 6.22 16.65
CA VAL A 31 47.27 6.11 18.08
C VAL A 31 48.30 5.00 18.34
N ALA A 32 48.11 3.82 17.76
CA ALA A 32 49.04 2.71 17.89
C ALA A 32 50.42 3.03 17.31
N THR A 33 50.48 3.74 16.18
CA THR A 33 51.76 4.15 15.57
C THR A 33 52.49 5.14 16.46
N VAL A 34 51.79 6.13 17.02
CA VAL A 34 52.40 7.12 17.92
C VAL A 34 53.04 6.42 19.12
N HIS A 35 52.32 5.51 19.76
CA HIS A 35 52.81 4.75 20.92
C HIS A 35 54.02 3.87 20.57
N LEU A 36 53.98 3.16 19.43
CA LEU A 36 55.10 2.34 18.96
C LEU A 36 56.34 3.17 18.61
N VAL A 37 56.13 4.35 18.01
CA VAL A 37 57.20 5.26 17.62
C VAL A 37 57.83 5.89 18.86
N GLU A 38 57.02 6.30 19.83
CA GLU A 38 57.46 6.85 21.12
C GLU A 38 58.41 5.89 21.84
N GLU A 39 57.95 4.67 22.12
CA GLU A 39 58.70 3.67 22.89
C GLU A 39 60.03 3.33 22.20
N ARG A 40 60.03 3.17 20.86
CA ARG A 40 61.24 2.79 20.11
C ARG A 40 62.21 3.94 19.87
N LEU A 41 61.72 5.11 19.45
CA LEU A 41 62.61 6.24 19.15
C LEU A 41 63.20 6.81 20.42
N ILE A 42 62.39 7.00 21.47
CA ILE A 42 62.87 7.65 22.69
C ILE A 42 63.84 6.74 23.43
N SER A 43 63.55 5.44 23.54
CA SER A 43 64.50 4.46 24.09
C SER A 43 65.83 4.43 23.33
N ALA A 44 65.79 4.41 21.99
CA ALA A 44 67.01 4.41 21.17
C ALA A 44 67.81 5.72 21.28
N VAL A 45 67.14 6.87 21.29
CA VAL A 45 67.78 8.19 21.43
C VAL A 45 68.38 8.36 22.81
N LEU A 46 67.64 8.06 23.88
CA LEU A 46 68.14 8.14 25.26
C LEU A 46 69.28 7.17 25.52
N GLY A 47 69.21 5.94 25.01
CA GLY A 47 70.31 4.98 25.09
C GLY A 47 71.56 5.49 24.40
N GLY A 48 71.44 6.02 23.18
CA GLY A 48 72.56 6.59 22.44
C GLY A 48 73.13 7.87 23.07
N ASP A 49 72.28 8.72 23.65
CA ASP A 49 72.70 9.93 24.40
C ASP A 49 73.43 9.54 25.69
N LEU A 50 72.91 8.55 26.45
CA LEU A 50 73.56 8.03 27.64
C LEU A 50 74.93 7.42 27.31
N GLN A 51 75.01 6.58 26.29
CA GLN A 51 76.27 5.96 25.89
C GLN A 51 77.31 6.97 25.43
N ARG A 52 76.90 8.07 24.76
CA ARG A 52 77.79 9.19 24.42
C ARG A 52 78.33 9.90 25.65
N LEU A 53 77.52 10.07 26.70
CA LEU A 53 77.97 10.63 27.98
C LEU A 53 78.94 9.69 28.71
N LEU A 54 78.73 8.37 28.60
CA LEU A 54 79.60 7.36 29.23
C LEU A 54 80.98 7.23 28.58
N LEU A 55 81.10 7.53 27.29
CA LEU A 55 82.37 7.49 26.55
C LEU A 55 83.31 8.67 26.85
N MET A 56 82.95 9.59 27.75
CA MET A 56 83.75 10.75 28.11
C MET A 56 84.62 10.47 29.35
N ASP A 57 85.95 10.57 29.20
CA ASP A 57 86.94 10.14 30.21
C ASP A 57 87.11 11.08 31.43
N SER A 58 86.62 12.34 31.40
CA SER A 58 86.80 13.27 32.53
C SER A 58 85.62 14.23 32.74
N VAL A 59 85.21 14.44 34.00
CA VAL A 59 84.12 15.36 34.40
C VAL A 59 84.48 16.83 34.12
N SER A 60 85.77 17.13 34.03
CA SER A 60 86.30 18.45 33.69
C SER A 60 86.29 18.79 32.19
N ASP A 61 86.16 17.79 31.31
CA ASP A 61 86.13 17.95 29.84
C ASP A 61 84.72 17.88 29.23
N TRP A 62 83.68 18.09 30.06
CA TRP A 62 82.27 18.09 29.65
C TRP A 62 81.96 19.24 28.67
N SER A 63 82.31 19.05 27.40
CA SER A 63 81.92 19.91 26.29
C SER A 63 80.48 19.65 25.84
N HIS A 64 79.96 18.43 26.05
CA HIS A 64 78.55 18.10 25.91
C HIS A 64 77.86 18.06 27.28
N ARG A 65 77.12 19.12 27.58
CA ARG A 65 76.11 19.09 28.65
C ARG A 65 74.93 18.24 28.17
N PRO A 66 74.19 17.58 29.09
CA PRO A 66 72.85 17.06 28.78
C PRO A 66 72.06 18.14 28.04
N ARG A 67 71.18 17.72 27.13
CA ARG A 67 70.29 18.69 26.47
C ARG A 67 69.49 19.47 27.54
N PRO A 68 68.99 20.68 27.23
CA PRO A 68 68.25 21.47 28.21
C PRO A 68 67.07 20.74 28.86
N ASP A 69 66.51 19.75 28.17
CA ASP A 69 65.41 18.88 28.59
C ASP A 69 65.86 17.55 29.26
N GLN A 70 67.17 17.37 29.48
CA GLN A 70 67.75 16.14 30.03
C GLN A 70 68.44 16.36 31.38
N LEU A 71 68.28 15.39 32.29
CA LEU A 71 68.95 15.36 33.59
C LEU A 71 69.80 14.10 33.70
N PHE A 72 71.07 14.24 34.04
CA PHE A 72 72.01 13.13 34.12
C PHE A 72 72.49 12.90 35.55
N TYR A 73 72.41 11.66 36.01
CA TYR A 73 72.78 11.27 37.37
C TYR A 73 73.63 10.00 37.38
N PHE A 74 74.52 9.86 38.36
CA PHE A 74 75.25 8.61 38.56
C PHE A 74 75.57 8.28 40.02
N SER A 75 75.77 7.00 40.31
CA SER A 75 76.09 6.52 41.66
C SER A 75 77.47 6.99 42.08
N GLY A 76 77.55 7.76 43.18
CA GLY A 76 78.79 8.38 43.65
C GLY A 76 79.05 9.76 43.05
N GLY A 77 78.13 10.31 42.24
CA GLY A 77 78.16 11.69 41.80
C GLY A 77 78.06 12.69 42.96
N ARG A 78 78.61 13.89 42.76
CA ARG A 78 78.54 15.02 43.69
C ARG A 78 77.63 16.10 43.14
N ASP A 79 77.07 16.91 44.02
CA ASP A 79 76.23 18.06 43.70
C ASP A 79 75.08 17.68 42.74
N ASP A 80 74.95 18.38 41.61
CA ASP A 80 73.84 18.21 40.65
C ASP A 80 73.80 16.84 39.94
N PHE A 81 74.88 16.05 40.04
CA PHE A 81 74.98 14.71 39.42
C PHE A 81 74.74 13.56 40.39
N ALA A 82 74.49 13.86 41.68
CA ALA A 82 74.28 12.85 42.69
C ALA A 82 72.96 12.09 42.47
N LEU A 83 73.03 10.75 42.37
CA LEU A 83 71.85 9.91 42.11
C LEU A 83 70.76 10.03 43.22
N PRO A 84 69.59 10.61 42.88
CA PRO A 84 68.46 10.76 43.80
C PRO A 84 67.93 9.41 44.31
N LYS A 85 67.34 9.37 45.51
CA LYS A 85 66.90 8.12 46.17
C LYS A 85 65.77 7.42 45.42
N ASP A 86 64.88 8.21 44.82
CA ASP A 86 63.76 7.81 43.98
C ASP A 86 64.19 7.15 42.66
N LEU A 87 65.44 7.29 42.20
CA LEU A 87 65.90 6.64 40.95
C LEU A 87 66.77 5.39 41.18
N ARG A 88 67.10 5.08 42.44
CA ARG A 88 68.02 3.96 42.78
C ARG A 88 67.40 2.58 42.59
N HIS A 89 66.08 2.50 42.60
CA HIS A 89 65.33 1.23 42.58
C HIS A 89 64.99 0.75 41.17
N LEU A 90 65.24 1.57 40.14
CA LEU A 90 64.96 1.20 38.75
C LEU A 90 65.87 0.03 38.32
N ASP A 91 65.44 -0.79 37.38
CA ASP A 91 66.32 -1.81 36.79
C ASP A 91 67.09 -1.20 35.60
N PRO A 92 68.12 -1.87 35.05
CA PRO A 92 68.76 -1.43 33.81
C PRO A 92 67.76 -1.49 32.64
N GLY A 93 67.69 -0.43 31.84
CA GLY A 93 66.78 -0.33 30.71
C GLY A 93 66.00 1.00 30.66
N PHE A 94 64.99 1.01 29.80
CA PHE A 94 64.10 2.15 29.60
C PHE A 94 62.90 2.08 30.56
N HIS A 95 62.60 3.19 31.23
CA HIS A 95 61.54 3.30 32.23
C HIS A 95 60.82 4.65 32.12
N GLU A 96 59.51 4.66 32.38
CA GLU A 96 58.75 5.88 32.64
C GLU A 96 58.76 6.17 34.14
N VAL A 97 59.07 7.42 34.52
CA VAL A 97 59.21 7.85 35.91
C VAL A 97 58.45 9.15 36.12
N PHE A 98 57.51 9.13 37.06
CA PHE A 98 56.80 10.33 37.50
C PHE A 98 57.56 11.00 38.64
N ARG A 99 57.97 12.26 38.46
CA ARG A 99 58.62 13.05 39.51
C ARG A 99 57.84 14.35 39.69
N ASP A 100 57.39 14.58 40.92
CA ASP A 100 56.50 15.67 41.30
C ASP A 100 55.20 15.71 40.46
N GLN A 101 55.12 16.57 39.45
CA GLN A 101 53.98 16.71 38.52
C GLN A 101 54.37 16.46 37.05
N LEU A 102 55.61 16.05 36.79
CA LEU A 102 56.16 15.88 35.45
C LEU A 102 56.45 14.40 35.18
N SER A 103 56.19 13.96 33.95
CA SER A 103 56.61 12.64 33.46
C SER A 103 57.99 12.72 32.82
N TYR A 104 58.85 11.76 33.16
CA TYR A 104 60.19 11.65 32.61
C TYR A 104 60.40 10.26 32.02
N HIS A 105 61.04 10.23 30.85
CA HIS A 105 61.64 9.01 30.33
C HIS A 105 63.04 8.82 30.91
N ALA A 106 63.28 7.68 31.53
CA ALA A 106 64.54 7.32 32.17
C ALA A 106 65.23 6.19 31.40
N MET A 107 66.51 6.36 31.11
CA MET A 107 67.39 5.30 30.67
C MET A 107 68.43 5.00 31.75
N VAL A 108 68.51 3.74 32.15
CA VAL A 108 69.38 3.28 33.23
C VAL A 108 70.40 2.28 32.70
N GLU A 109 71.68 2.54 32.96
CA GLU A 109 72.77 1.63 32.60
C GLU A 109 73.72 1.41 33.79
N ILE A 110 74.32 0.23 33.89
CA ILE A 110 75.28 -0.11 34.94
C ILE A 110 76.61 -0.47 34.28
N VAL A 111 77.65 0.32 34.54
CA VAL A 111 79.01 0.13 34.02
C VAL A 111 79.99 0.11 35.19
N ASP A 112 80.82 -0.93 35.28
CA ASP A 112 81.82 -1.13 36.35
C ASP A 112 81.26 -0.99 37.78
N GLY A 113 80.03 -1.48 37.99
CA GLY A 113 79.33 -1.41 39.28
C GLY A 113 78.80 -0.02 39.64
N ARG A 114 78.94 0.97 38.74
CA ARG A 114 78.33 2.29 38.85
C ARG A 114 77.07 2.38 37.99
N ARG A 115 76.03 2.97 38.56
CA ARG A 115 74.73 3.18 37.92
C ARG A 115 74.65 4.58 37.35
N TYR A 116 74.22 4.69 36.10
CA TYR A 116 74.00 5.93 35.39
C TYR A 116 72.54 6.02 34.97
N VAL A 117 71.94 7.20 35.14
CA VAL A 117 70.53 7.46 34.82
C VAL A 117 70.46 8.75 34.03
N LEU A 118 69.89 8.67 32.83
CA LEU A 118 69.55 9.83 32.01
C LEU A 118 68.02 9.97 32.00
N LEU A 119 67.52 11.09 32.50
CA LEU A 119 66.11 11.46 32.39
C LEU A 119 65.92 12.45 31.24
N GLN A 120 64.76 12.38 30.59
CA GLN A 120 64.29 13.38 29.64
C GLN A 120 62.86 13.78 29.98
N ASP A 121 62.59 15.09 30.04
CA ASP A 121 61.26 15.64 30.27
C ASP A 121 60.31 15.31 29.11
N GLN A 122 59.15 14.70 29.42
CA GLN A 122 58.15 14.27 28.45
C GLN A 122 56.99 15.28 28.31
N SER A 123 56.96 16.36 29.09
CA SER A 123 55.79 17.26 29.18
C SER A 123 55.36 17.83 27.82
N ASP A 124 56.32 18.29 27.01
CA ASP A 124 56.08 18.77 25.65
C ASP A 124 55.52 17.70 24.71
N PHE A 125 55.91 16.44 24.93
CA PHE A 125 55.43 15.31 24.15
C PHE A 125 53.99 14.95 24.55
N GLU A 126 53.68 14.88 25.85
CA GLU A 126 52.32 14.64 26.36
C GLU A 126 51.32 15.71 25.90
N GLU A 127 51.72 16.97 25.81
CA GLU A 127 50.87 18.03 25.25
C GLU A 127 50.56 17.80 23.77
N ARG A 128 51.57 17.43 22.98
CA ARG A 128 51.39 17.14 21.54
C ARG A 128 50.54 15.90 21.32
N GLU A 129 50.73 14.86 22.13
CA GLU A 129 49.92 13.65 22.09
C GLU A 129 48.46 13.94 22.41
N ARG A 130 48.18 14.74 23.46
CA ARG A 130 46.81 15.17 23.78
C ARG A 130 46.16 15.96 22.64
N VAL A 131 46.91 16.88 22.01
CA VAL A 131 46.42 17.62 20.84
C VAL A 131 46.14 16.66 19.68
N LEU A 132 47.04 15.72 19.40
CA LEU A 132 46.86 14.72 18.36
C LEU A 132 45.63 13.85 18.62
N PHE A 133 45.45 13.36 19.86
CA PHE A 133 44.28 12.57 20.25
C PHE A 133 42.98 13.37 20.08
N ALA A 134 42.97 14.64 20.50
CA ALA A 134 41.82 15.52 20.29
C ALA A 134 41.51 15.70 18.79
N VAL A 135 42.53 15.91 17.95
CA VAL A 135 42.37 16.02 16.49
C VAL A 135 41.82 14.73 15.89
N VAL A 136 42.32 13.56 16.31
CA VAL A 136 41.84 12.25 15.85
C VAL A 136 40.38 12.02 16.25
N VAL A 137 40.00 12.32 17.49
CA VAL A 137 38.62 12.17 17.98
C VAL A 137 37.67 13.12 17.25
N VAL A 138 38.03 14.39 17.10
CA VAL A 138 37.23 15.38 16.36
C VAL A 138 37.09 14.96 14.89
N GLY A 139 38.20 14.54 14.26
CA GLY A 139 38.19 14.03 12.89
C GLY A 139 37.28 12.80 12.72
N PHE A 140 37.32 11.86 13.66
CA PHE A 140 36.44 10.70 13.68
C PHE A 140 34.96 11.11 13.75
N VAL A 141 34.59 11.99 14.70
CA VAL A 141 33.22 12.47 14.85
C VAL A 141 32.74 13.21 13.60
N LEU A 142 33.56 14.10 13.04
CA LEU A 142 33.23 14.83 11.81
C LEU A 142 33.07 13.88 10.61
N SER A 143 33.92 12.87 10.49
CA SER A 143 33.80 11.87 9.42
C SER A 143 32.50 11.06 9.53
N LEU A 144 32.08 10.72 10.75
CA LEU A 144 30.84 10.00 10.99
C LEU A 144 29.61 10.88 10.69
N ALA A 145 29.64 12.14 11.11
CA ALA A 145 28.58 13.11 10.80
C ALA A 145 28.44 13.31 9.28
N LEU A 146 29.57 13.45 8.58
CA LEU A 146 29.61 13.58 7.12
C LEU A 146 29.07 12.32 6.43
N ALA A 147 29.41 11.13 6.92
CA ALA A 147 28.91 9.86 6.39
C ALA A 147 27.39 9.72 6.53
N VAL A 148 26.83 10.08 7.70
CA VAL A 148 25.38 10.07 7.92
C VAL A 148 24.70 11.07 6.99
N PHE A 149 25.25 12.28 6.85
CA PHE A 149 24.74 13.30 5.94
C PHE A 149 24.74 12.84 4.48
N LEU A 150 25.88 12.33 3.98
CA LEU A 150 26.00 11.79 2.62
C LEU A 150 25.06 10.61 2.39
N GLY A 151 24.98 9.68 3.35
CA GLY A 151 24.06 8.54 3.29
C GLY A 151 22.60 8.99 3.19
N TRP A 152 22.21 10.04 3.90
CA TRP A 152 20.86 10.60 3.85
C TRP A 152 20.56 11.28 2.50
N VAL A 153 21.49 12.06 1.96
CA VAL A 153 21.34 12.69 0.63
C VAL A 153 21.20 11.61 -0.45
N LEU A 154 22.07 10.60 -0.43
CA LEU A 154 22.09 9.52 -1.42
C LEU A 154 20.81 8.69 -1.34
N ALA A 155 20.39 8.30 -0.12
CA ALA A 155 19.15 7.57 0.09
C ALA A 155 17.92 8.33 -0.44
N ARG A 156 17.83 9.65 -0.19
CA ARG A 156 16.74 10.48 -0.72
C ARG A 156 16.76 10.55 -2.24
N LYS A 157 17.93 10.76 -2.85
CA LYS A 157 18.06 10.92 -4.30
C LYS A 157 17.75 9.63 -5.06
N VAL A 158 18.20 8.47 -4.54
CA VAL A 158 18.02 7.17 -5.19
C VAL A 158 16.63 6.59 -4.94
N MET A 159 16.05 6.77 -3.74
CA MET A 159 14.73 6.19 -3.42
C MET A 159 13.55 7.04 -3.87
N ALA A 160 13.73 8.34 -4.11
CA ALA A 160 12.63 9.22 -4.51
C ALA A 160 11.94 8.76 -5.81
N PRO A 161 12.64 8.39 -6.91
CA PRO A 161 12.00 7.88 -8.12
C PRO A 161 11.18 6.61 -7.87
N VAL A 162 11.72 5.66 -7.11
CA VAL A 162 11.05 4.38 -6.79
C VAL A 162 9.78 4.61 -5.99
N ILE A 163 9.83 5.49 -4.97
CA ILE A 163 8.66 5.83 -4.15
C ILE A 163 7.59 6.54 -4.99
N ARG A 164 8.00 7.44 -5.91
CA ARG A 164 7.06 8.07 -6.84
C ARG A 164 6.40 7.05 -7.76
N LEU A 165 7.17 6.12 -8.33
CA LEU A 165 6.66 5.10 -9.24
C LEU A 165 5.67 4.19 -8.52
N ALA A 166 6.05 3.71 -7.32
CA ALA A 166 5.17 2.90 -6.49
C ALA A 166 3.86 3.64 -6.12
N ARG A 167 3.92 4.96 -5.89
CA ARG A 167 2.74 5.76 -5.61
C ARG A 167 1.84 5.90 -6.84
N GLN A 168 2.41 6.17 -8.02
CA GLN A 168 1.66 6.25 -9.27
C GLN A 168 0.98 4.91 -9.59
N VAL A 169 1.71 3.78 -9.46
CA VAL A 169 1.15 2.42 -9.65
C VAL A 169 0.04 2.09 -8.65
N ARG A 170 0.12 2.60 -7.43
CA ARG A 170 -0.92 2.37 -6.40
C ARG A 170 -2.18 3.20 -6.65
N HIS A 171 -2.13 4.25 -7.45
CA HIS A 171 -3.34 5.03 -7.76
C HIS A 171 -4.22 4.28 -8.75
N ARG A 172 -5.46 4.02 -8.32
CA ARG A 172 -6.49 3.29 -9.07
C ARG A 172 -6.77 3.90 -10.44
N ASP A 173 -6.53 5.20 -10.58
CA ASP A 173 -6.67 5.97 -11.82
C ASP A 173 -5.86 5.37 -12.97
N GLN A 174 -4.81 4.60 -12.68
CA GLN A 174 -3.99 3.98 -13.69
C GLN A 174 -4.64 2.79 -14.43
N LEU A 175 -5.76 2.29 -13.90
CA LEU A 175 -6.62 1.31 -14.56
C LEU A 175 -7.66 1.96 -15.49
N LEU A 176 -7.83 3.28 -15.43
CA LEU A 176 -8.68 4.00 -16.37
C LEU A 176 -8.01 4.02 -17.74
N GLY A 177 -8.80 3.85 -18.80
CA GLY A 177 -8.29 3.72 -20.18
C GLY A 177 -7.51 4.94 -20.70
N LEU A 178 -7.58 6.07 -19.99
CA LEU A 178 -6.94 7.35 -20.35
C LEU A 178 -5.67 7.66 -19.54
N ALA A 179 -5.22 6.75 -18.66
CA ALA A 179 -4.06 7.04 -17.82
C ALA A 179 -2.77 7.13 -18.67
N PRO A 180 -1.99 8.23 -18.53
CA PRO A 180 -0.75 8.41 -19.25
C PRO A 180 0.28 7.32 -18.88
N PRO A 181 1.19 6.97 -19.80
CA PRO A 181 2.27 6.02 -19.52
C PRO A 181 3.21 6.57 -18.45
N LEU A 182 3.74 5.67 -17.63
CA LEU A 182 4.69 5.98 -16.56
C LEU A 182 6.08 6.27 -17.09
N ALA A 183 6.55 5.47 -18.06
CA ALA A 183 7.94 5.45 -18.50
C ALA A 183 8.53 6.83 -18.89
N PRO A 184 7.80 7.75 -19.55
CA PRO A 184 8.35 9.06 -19.93
C PRO A 184 8.79 9.94 -18.75
N ASP A 185 8.26 9.72 -17.55
CA ASP A 185 8.58 10.50 -16.35
C ASP A 185 9.91 10.05 -15.68
N TYR A 186 10.53 8.98 -16.19
CA TYR A 186 11.70 8.34 -15.59
C TYR A 186 12.91 8.32 -16.53
N ALA A 187 14.10 8.36 -15.94
CA ALA A 187 15.35 8.24 -16.68
C ALA A 187 15.52 6.83 -17.27
N ALA A 188 16.38 6.68 -18.28
CA ALA A 188 16.69 5.39 -18.91
C ALA A 188 17.66 4.54 -18.06
N ASP A 189 17.32 4.34 -16.79
CA ASP A 189 18.04 3.55 -15.80
C ASP A 189 17.20 2.34 -15.34
N GLU A 190 17.59 1.67 -14.26
CA GLU A 190 16.85 0.54 -13.69
C GLU A 190 15.42 0.91 -13.28
N VAL A 191 15.18 2.15 -12.85
CA VAL A 191 13.84 2.62 -12.47
C VAL A 191 13.00 2.87 -13.72
N GLY A 192 13.59 3.41 -14.78
CA GLY A 192 12.91 3.55 -16.08
C GLY A 192 12.53 2.21 -16.70
N GLN A 193 13.42 1.21 -16.65
CA GLN A 193 13.11 -0.14 -17.12
C GLN A 193 11.94 -0.76 -16.35
N LEU A 194 11.89 -0.53 -15.03
CA LEU A 194 10.77 -0.96 -14.20
C LEU A 194 9.46 -0.25 -14.60
N ALA A 195 9.51 1.05 -14.89
CA ALA A 195 8.36 1.82 -15.38
C ALA A 195 7.83 1.27 -16.72
N VAL A 196 8.70 0.94 -17.68
CA VAL A 196 8.34 0.31 -18.95
C VAL A 196 7.66 -1.05 -18.73
N ALA A 197 8.18 -1.87 -17.81
CA ALA A 197 7.58 -3.16 -17.48
C ALA A 197 6.18 -3.01 -16.86
N PHE A 198 5.98 -2.00 -16.00
CA PHE A 198 4.67 -1.67 -15.47
C PHE A 198 3.70 -1.22 -16.56
N ASP A 199 4.12 -0.32 -17.45
CA ASP A 199 3.31 0.14 -18.57
C ASP A 199 2.88 -1.03 -19.48
N ALA A 200 3.79 -1.95 -19.79
CA ALA A 200 3.46 -3.13 -20.59
C ALA A 200 2.44 -4.04 -19.89
N THR A 201 2.57 -4.22 -18.57
CA THR A 201 1.65 -5.07 -17.79
C THR A 201 0.28 -4.43 -17.65
N LEU A 202 0.24 -3.13 -17.34
CA LEU A 202 -0.99 -2.34 -17.27
C LEU A 202 -1.68 -2.30 -18.65
N GLY A 203 -0.93 -2.16 -19.74
CA GLY A 203 -1.45 -2.24 -21.10
C GLY A 203 -2.15 -3.57 -21.38
N ARG A 204 -1.50 -4.70 -21.08
CA ARG A 204 -2.12 -6.04 -21.25
C ARG A 204 -3.39 -6.21 -20.41
N LEU A 205 -3.40 -5.67 -19.19
CA LEU A 205 -4.57 -5.72 -18.32
C LEU A 205 -5.72 -4.88 -18.88
N ARG A 206 -5.44 -3.65 -19.36
CA ARG A 206 -6.42 -2.80 -20.03
C ARG A 206 -6.99 -3.46 -21.28
N ASP A 207 -6.15 -4.09 -22.09
CA ASP A 207 -6.58 -4.84 -23.28
C ASP A 207 -7.46 -6.03 -22.92
N ALA A 208 -7.11 -6.78 -21.88
CA ALA A 208 -7.91 -7.89 -21.38
C ALA A 208 -9.29 -7.43 -20.91
N LEU A 209 -9.34 -6.37 -20.10
CA LEU A 209 -10.59 -5.77 -19.63
C LEU A 209 -11.44 -5.22 -20.79
N THR A 210 -10.81 -4.61 -21.79
CA THR A 210 -11.51 -4.07 -22.98
C THR A 210 -12.09 -5.20 -23.84
N ARG A 211 -11.33 -6.28 -24.06
CA ARG A 211 -11.85 -7.49 -24.74
C ARG A 211 -13.02 -8.12 -23.99
N GLU A 212 -12.94 -8.17 -22.66
CA GLU A 212 -14.03 -8.68 -21.82
C GLU A 212 -15.30 -7.81 -21.94
N ARG A 213 -15.14 -6.48 -22.04
CA ARG A 213 -16.25 -5.53 -22.28
C ARG A 213 -16.92 -5.78 -23.63
N LEU A 214 -16.13 -5.83 -24.70
CA LEU A 214 -16.63 -6.06 -26.07
C LEU A 214 -17.32 -7.41 -26.17
N PHE A 215 -16.74 -8.47 -25.59
CA PHE A 215 -17.31 -9.82 -25.58
C PHE A 215 -18.73 -9.86 -25.00
N THR A 216 -18.99 -9.19 -23.88
CA THR A 216 -20.35 -9.18 -23.29
C THR A 216 -21.35 -8.42 -24.16
N SER A 217 -20.92 -7.35 -24.83
CA SER A 217 -21.78 -6.63 -25.79
C SER A 217 -22.08 -7.51 -27.01
N ASP A 218 -21.05 -8.13 -27.58
CA ASP A 218 -21.17 -8.95 -28.79
C ASP A 218 -22.05 -10.18 -28.53
N VAL A 219 -21.83 -10.88 -27.42
CA VAL A 219 -22.68 -12.02 -26.99
C VAL A 219 -24.14 -11.59 -26.81
N SER A 220 -24.39 -10.35 -26.37
CA SER A 220 -25.78 -9.83 -26.27
C SER A 220 -26.49 -9.81 -27.61
N HIS A 221 -25.78 -9.35 -28.65
CA HIS A 221 -26.34 -9.21 -29.99
C HIS A 221 -26.42 -10.56 -30.70
N GLU A 222 -25.38 -11.38 -30.59
CA GLU A 222 -25.32 -12.72 -31.21
C GLU A 222 -26.35 -13.69 -30.62
N LEU A 223 -26.76 -13.54 -29.35
CA LEU A 223 -27.84 -14.36 -28.77
C LEU A 223 -29.25 -13.80 -29.04
N ARG A 224 -29.41 -12.48 -29.21
CA ARG A 224 -30.72 -11.87 -29.48
C ARG A 224 -31.29 -12.29 -30.83
N THR A 225 -30.46 -12.31 -31.86
CA THR A 225 -30.87 -12.64 -33.24
C THR A 225 -31.46 -14.05 -33.37
N PRO A 226 -30.80 -15.13 -32.93
CA PRO A 226 -31.37 -16.48 -33.04
C PRO A 226 -32.63 -16.66 -32.17
N LEU A 227 -32.69 -16.03 -31.00
CA LEU A 227 -33.90 -16.05 -30.14
C LEU A 227 -35.08 -15.32 -30.79
N MET A 228 -34.83 -14.22 -31.50
CA MET A 228 -35.86 -13.52 -32.27
C MET A 228 -36.37 -14.38 -33.43
N VAL A 229 -35.48 -15.03 -34.18
CA VAL A 229 -35.86 -15.96 -35.26
C VAL A 229 -36.71 -17.12 -34.73
N LEU A 230 -36.35 -17.69 -33.57
CA LEU A 230 -37.12 -18.73 -32.91
C LEU A 230 -38.52 -18.23 -32.49
N ALA A 231 -38.60 -17.04 -31.89
CA ALA A 231 -39.87 -16.43 -31.51
C ALA A 231 -40.78 -16.19 -32.71
N THR A 232 -40.29 -15.55 -33.77
CA THR A 232 -41.06 -15.28 -34.99
C THR A 232 -41.49 -16.58 -35.69
N SER A 233 -40.63 -17.60 -35.70
CA SER A 233 -40.99 -18.91 -36.28
C SER A 233 -42.12 -19.58 -35.50
N CYS A 234 -42.09 -19.49 -34.17
CA CYS A 234 -43.18 -19.96 -33.32
C CYS A 234 -44.48 -19.19 -33.55
N GLU A 235 -44.42 -17.85 -33.64
CA GLU A 235 -45.59 -17.01 -33.95
C GLU A 235 -46.24 -17.42 -35.27
N LEU A 236 -45.44 -17.53 -36.34
CA LEU A 236 -45.93 -17.95 -37.67
C LEU A 236 -46.56 -19.35 -37.66
N LEU A 237 -46.00 -20.28 -36.88
CA LEU A 237 -46.56 -21.63 -36.75
C LEU A 237 -47.88 -21.63 -35.96
N LEU A 238 -48.04 -20.75 -34.98
CA LEU A 238 -49.28 -20.64 -34.19
C LEU A 238 -50.43 -19.99 -34.96
N GLU A 239 -50.12 -19.14 -35.94
CA GLU A 239 -51.10 -18.58 -36.88
C GLU A 239 -51.63 -19.61 -37.88
N ASN A 240 -50.92 -20.71 -38.11
CA ASN A 240 -51.35 -21.75 -39.03
C ASN A 240 -52.53 -22.57 -38.44
N THR A 241 -53.70 -22.43 -39.04
CA THR A 241 -54.95 -23.11 -38.64
C THR A 241 -54.96 -24.61 -38.93
N LYS A 242 -53.97 -25.13 -39.67
CA LYS A 242 -53.84 -26.56 -40.00
C LYS A 242 -53.01 -27.36 -38.99
N LEU A 243 -52.44 -26.73 -37.97
CA LEU A 243 -51.73 -27.44 -36.90
C LEU A 243 -52.71 -28.25 -36.05
N ASP A 244 -52.36 -29.51 -35.75
CA ASP A 244 -53.11 -30.29 -34.76
C ASP A 244 -52.88 -29.75 -33.33
N ASP A 245 -53.79 -30.06 -32.41
CA ASP A 245 -53.74 -29.54 -31.04
C ASP A 245 -52.45 -29.93 -30.31
N ARG A 246 -51.90 -31.11 -30.64
CA ARG A 246 -50.64 -31.60 -30.04
C ARG A 246 -49.44 -30.79 -30.52
N ALA A 247 -49.32 -30.52 -31.82
CA ALA A 247 -48.26 -29.69 -32.36
C ALA A 247 -48.39 -28.25 -31.89
N ARG A 248 -49.62 -27.71 -31.81
CA ARG A 248 -49.88 -26.37 -31.28
C ARG A 248 -49.35 -26.24 -29.85
N ALA A 249 -49.68 -27.20 -28.98
CA ALA A 249 -49.17 -27.23 -27.60
C ALA A 249 -47.63 -27.35 -27.52
N GLN A 250 -46.98 -28.04 -28.46
CA GLN A 250 -45.51 -28.11 -28.53
C GLN A 250 -44.90 -26.78 -28.99
N VAL A 251 -45.46 -26.13 -30.01
CA VAL A 251 -44.99 -24.82 -30.49
C VAL A 251 -45.15 -23.77 -29.41
N GLU A 252 -46.27 -23.74 -28.70
CA GLU A 252 -46.45 -22.87 -27.53
C GLU A 252 -45.40 -23.15 -26.44
N ARG A 253 -45.01 -24.41 -26.24
CA ARG A 253 -43.96 -24.76 -25.28
C ARG A 253 -42.59 -24.26 -25.72
N ILE A 254 -42.27 -24.32 -27.02
CA ILE A 254 -41.02 -23.79 -27.60
C ILE A 254 -41.03 -22.25 -27.56
N ALA A 255 -42.15 -21.62 -27.89
CA ALA A 255 -42.33 -20.17 -27.80
C ALA A 255 -42.06 -19.68 -26.38
N ARG A 256 -42.66 -20.34 -25.38
CA ARG A 256 -42.38 -20.09 -23.96
C ARG A 256 -40.88 -20.25 -23.69
N ALA A 257 -40.27 -21.41 -23.98
CA ALA A 257 -38.85 -21.69 -23.78
C ALA A 257 -37.90 -20.65 -24.41
N SER A 258 -38.24 -20.15 -25.61
CA SER A 258 -37.46 -19.11 -26.31
C SER A 258 -37.52 -17.76 -25.59
N GLU A 259 -38.71 -17.40 -25.11
CA GLU A 259 -38.90 -16.23 -24.27
C GLU A 259 -38.16 -16.37 -22.93
N GLU A 260 -38.09 -17.60 -22.38
CA GLU A 260 -37.31 -17.92 -21.18
C GLU A 260 -35.84 -17.57 -21.33
N MET A 261 -35.25 -18.05 -22.42
CA MET A 261 -33.85 -17.79 -22.74
C MET A 261 -33.60 -16.29 -22.98
N ARG A 262 -34.55 -15.58 -23.58
CA ARG A 262 -34.43 -14.14 -23.87
C ARG A 262 -34.31 -13.30 -22.60
N GLU A 263 -35.21 -13.49 -21.64
CA GLU A 263 -35.17 -12.75 -20.36
C GLU A 263 -33.97 -13.15 -19.49
N LEU A 264 -33.56 -14.43 -19.51
CA LEU A 264 -32.37 -14.90 -18.79
C LEU A 264 -31.08 -14.25 -19.34
N VAL A 265 -30.92 -14.25 -20.66
CA VAL A 265 -29.78 -13.64 -21.35
C VAL A 265 -29.75 -12.15 -21.07
N LYS A 266 -30.88 -11.45 -21.21
CA LYS A 266 -31.00 -10.02 -20.89
C LYS A 266 -30.57 -9.72 -19.45
N THR A 267 -31.00 -10.56 -18.50
CA THR A 267 -30.67 -10.42 -17.08
C THR A 267 -29.18 -10.64 -16.80
N PHE A 268 -28.58 -11.71 -17.32
CA PHE A 268 -27.16 -11.98 -17.13
C PHE A 268 -26.27 -10.89 -17.73
N LEU A 269 -26.64 -10.39 -18.91
CA LEU A 269 -25.89 -9.32 -19.57
C LEU A 269 -26.04 -7.98 -18.84
N MET A 270 -27.20 -7.71 -18.25
CA MET A 270 -27.42 -6.54 -17.41
C MET A 270 -26.54 -6.59 -16.15
N LEU A 271 -26.50 -7.72 -15.46
CA LEU A 271 -25.65 -7.92 -14.29
C LEU A 271 -24.15 -7.85 -14.63
N ALA A 272 -23.74 -8.47 -15.74
CA ALA A 272 -22.36 -8.44 -16.22
C ALA A 272 -21.90 -7.03 -16.64
N ARG A 273 -22.81 -6.16 -17.09
CA ARG A 273 -22.52 -4.74 -17.36
C ARG A 273 -22.44 -3.94 -16.06
N ALA A 274 -23.36 -4.17 -15.14
CA ALA A 274 -23.47 -3.36 -13.94
C ALA A 274 -22.33 -3.57 -12.93
N GLN A 275 -21.78 -4.79 -12.81
CA GLN A 275 -20.54 -5.05 -12.04
C GLN A 275 -19.32 -4.31 -12.62
N ARG A 276 -19.39 -3.82 -13.86
CA ARG A 276 -18.27 -3.17 -14.57
C ARG A 276 -18.33 -1.64 -14.54
N ASP A 277 -19.52 -1.06 -14.43
CA ASP A 277 -19.71 0.40 -14.35
C ASP A 277 -19.34 0.99 -12.98
N GLU A 278 -19.02 0.16 -11.97
CA GLU A 278 -18.38 0.64 -10.73
C GLU A 278 -17.05 1.39 -10.96
N GLY A 279 -16.43 1.24 -12.15
CA GLY A 279 -15.21 1.93 -12.53
C GLY A 279 -15.37 3.10 -13.52
N ALA A 280 -16.53 3.27 -14.16
CA ALA A 280 -16.80 4.31 -15.13
C ALA A 280 -18.14 4.94 -14.80
N VAL A 281 -18.11 6.10 -14.12
CA VAL A 281 -19.26 6.96 -13.72
C VAL A 281 -20.60 6.25 -13.95
N ALA A 282 -20.92 5.26 -13.09
CA ALA A 282 -22.21 4.60 -13.15
C ALA A 282 -23.27 5.70 -13.15
N SER A 283 -24.19 5.70 -14.13
CA SER A 283 -25.24 6.72 -14.19
C SER A 283 -25.98 6.73 -12.87
N GLN A 284 -25.80 7.79 -12.10
CA GLN A 284 -26.42 7.93 -10.80
C GLN A 284 -27.75 8.67 -10.96
N ALA A 285 -28.81 8.19 -10.32
CA ALA A 285 -30.12 8.82 -10.32
C ALA A 285 -30.75 8.73 -8.93
N THR A 286 -31.61 9.69 -8.65
CA THR A 286 -32.47 9.69 -7.46
C THR A 286 -33.61 8.68 -7.62
N LEU A 287 -34.17 8.24 -6.49
CA LEU A 287 -35.39 7.42 -6.45
C LEU A 287 -36.53 8.03 -7.27
N LYS A 288 -36.65 9.36 -7.20
CA LYS A 288 -37.72 10.10 -7.88
C LYS A 288 -37.54 10.09 -9.39
N GLU A 289 -36.33 10.37 -9.90
CA GLU A 289 -36.06 10.37 -11.34
C GLU A 289 -36.37 9.01 -11.97
N VAL A 290 -35.92 7.92 -11.34
CA VAL A 290 -36.20 6.56 -11.84
C VAL A 290 -37.69 6.21 -11.76
N ALA A 291 -38.37 6.62 -10.68
CA ALA A 291 -39.80 6.40 -10.54
C ALA A 291 -40.61 7.17 -11.60
N ASP A 292 -40.28 8.44 -11.84
CA ASP A 292 -40.96 9.28 -12.82
C ASP A 292 -40.78 8.72 -14.25
N ASP A 293 -39.57 8.25 -14.60
CA ASP A 293 -39.29 7.57 -15.87
C ASP A 293 -40.12 6.29 -16.03
N LEU A 294 -40.13 5.42 -15.01
CA LEU A 294 -40.87 4.16 -15.06
C LEU A 294 -42.38 4.38 -15.08
N LEU A 295 -42.89 5.39 -14.39
CA LEU A 295 -44.30 5.77 -14.47
C LEU A 295 -44.66 6.24 -15.88
N GLY A 296 -43.77 6.96 -16.57
CA GLY A 296 -43.96 7.34 -17.98
C GLY A 296 -44.11 6.13 -18.91
N VAL A 297 -43.43 5.02 -18.61
CA VAL A 297 -43.50 3.78 -19.40
C VAL A 297 -44.74 2.94 -19.04
N TRP A 298 -45.03 2.77 -17.75
CA TRP A 298 -46.02 1.80 -17.29
C TRP A 298 -47.43 2.35 -17.16
N ARG A 299 -47.61 3.67 -17.05
CA ARG A 299 -48.93 4.30 -16.86
C ARG A 299 -49.94 3.87 -17.91
N ASP A 300 -49.60 4.00 -19.18
CA ASP A 300 -50.51 3.67 -20.29
C ASP A 300 -50.90 2.19 -20.26
N THR A 301 -49.94 1.30 -19.99
CA THR A 301 -50.19 -0.15 -19.95
C THR A 301 -51.12 -0.52 -18.79
N ILE A 302 -50.91 0.07 -17.61
CA ILE A 302 -51.71 -0.21 -16.41
C ILE A 302 -53.13 0.36 -16.57
N GLU A 303 -53.26 1.61 -17.02
CA GLU A 303 -54.55 2.27 -17.18
C GLU A 303 -55.38 1.66 -18.33
N GLN A 304 -54.76 1.23 -19.44
CA GLN A 304 -55.45 0.50 -20.52
C GLN A 304 -56.01 -0.87 -20.06
N LYS A 305 -55.38 -1.50 -19.06
CA LYS A 305 -55.89 -2.72 -18.41
C LYS A 305 -57.09 -2.43 -17.48
N GLY A 306 -57.45 -1.15 -17.27
CA GLY A 306 -58.52 -0.73 -16.37
C GLY A 306 -58.12 -0.69 -14.89
N LEU A 307 -56.82 -0.66 -14.60
CA LEU A 307 -56.29 -0.56 -13.24
C LEU A 307 -56.04 0.91 -12.85
N GLN A 308 -56.18 1.22 -11.56
CA GLN A 308 -55.84 2.53 -11.01
C GLN A 308 -54.38 2.57 -10.58
N LEU A 309 -53.60 3.51 -11.12
CA LEU A 309 -52.21 3.74 -10.72
C LEU A 309 -52.11 4.92 -9.75
N TYR A 310 -51.70 4.63 -8.51
CA TYR A 310 -51.42 5.65 -7.49
C TYR A 310 -49.91 5.85 -7.36
N TYR A 311 -49.47 7.11 -7.41
CA TYR A 311 -48.08 7.47 -7.15
C TYR A 311 -48.01 8.47 -6.00
N SER A 312 -47.21 8.14 -4.99
CA SER A 312 -46.87 9.03 -3.89
C SER A 312 -45.37 9.22 -3.86
N ALA A 313 -44.91 10.41 -4.24
CA ALA A 313 -43.48 10.74 -4.26
C ALA A 313 -42.85 10.86 -2.86
N GLY A 314 -43.64 10.77 -1.78
CA GLY A 314 -43.20 10.80 -0.39
C GLY A 314 -42.13 11.85 -0.06
N ALA A 315 -41.35 11.60 1.00
CA ALA A 315 -40.14 12.36 1.31
C ALA A 315 -38.91 11.61 0.76
N ALA A 316 -38.91 11.28 -0.53
CA ALA A 316 -37.78 10.60 -1.16
C ALA A 316 -36.51 11.45 -1.01
N GLY A 317 -35.44 10.86 -0.45
CA GLY A 317 -34.18 11.55 -0.27
C GLY A 317 -33.51 11.91 -1.60
N SER A 318 -32.64 12.91 -1.61
CA SER A 318 -31.80 13.28 -2.77
C SER A 318 -30.59 12.35 -2.94
N VAL A 319 -30.67 11.12 -2.44
CA VAL A 319 -29.58 10.15 -2.51
C VAL A 319 -29.48 9.60 -3.92
N LEU A 320 -28.25 9.51 -4.41
CA LEU A 320 -27.92 9.02 -5.73
C LEU A 320 -27.60 7.52 -5.67
N TYR A 321 -28.33 6.74 -6.47
CA TYR A 321 -28.17 5.29 -6.60
C TYR A 321 -27.76 4.94 -8.03
N ASN A 322 -27.26 3.72 -8.24
CA ASN A 322 -27.03 3.20 -9.59
C ASN A 322 -28.39 3.10 -10.33
N ALA A 323 -28.58 3.95 -11.34
CA ALA A 323 -29.84 4.08 -12.06
C ALA A 323 -30.27 2.76 -12.72
N THR A 324 -29.31 2.00 -13.25
CA THR A 324 -29.56 0.72 -13.94
C THR A 324 -30.13 -0.32 -12.98
N PHE A 325 -29.55 -0.46 -11.79
CA PHE A 325 -30.06 -1.38 -10.77
C PHE A 325 -31.42 -0.96 -10.24
N LEU A 326 -31.60 0.34 -9.97
CA LEU A 326 -32.86 0.85 -9.47
C LEU A 326 -33.99 0.68 -10.49
N GLN A 327 -33.73 0.96 -11.76
CA GLN A 327 -34.68 0.72 -12.87
C GLN A 327 -35.04 -0.77 -12.99
N ALA A 328 -34.07 -1.68 -12.86
CA ALA A 328 -34.36 -3.11 -12.88
C ALA A 328 -35.26 -3.53 -11.72
N VAL A 329 -34.91 -3.15 -10.49
CA VAL A 329 -35.66 -3.60 -9.30
C VAL A 329 -37.08 -3.04 -9.35
N MET A 330 -37.22 -1.72 -9.48
CA MET A 330 -38.52 -1.06 -9.49
C MET A 330 -39.37 -1.48 -10.70
N GLY A 331 -38.76 -1.58 -11.89
CA GLY A 331 -39.44 -2.02 -13.10
C GLY A 331 -39.92 -3.47 -13.02
N ASN A 332 -39.14 -4.38 -12.44
CA ASN A 332 -39.57 -5.78 -12.23
C ASN A 332 -40.76 -5.87 -11.28
N LEU A 333 -40.76 -5.08 -10.20
CA LEU A 333 -41.87 -5.06 -9.23
C LEU A 333 -43.15 -4.45 -9.83
N LEU A 334 -43.05 -3.35 -10.58
CA LEU A 334 -44.19 -2.75 -11.28
C LEU A 334 -44.77 -3.68 -12.34
N ARG A 335 -43.90 -4.36 -13.11
CA ARG A 335 -44.34 -5.38 -14.08
C ARG A 335 -45.09 -6.51 -13.39
N ASN A 336 -44.58 -7.01 -12.26
CA ASN A 336 -45.25 -8.07 -11.50
C ASN A 336 -46.62 -7.60 -10.99
N ALA A 337 -46.71 -6.41 -10.43
CA ALA A 337 -47.97 -5.82 -9.98
C ALA A 337 -48.98 -5.70 -11.13
N ALA A 338 -48.54 -5.22 -12.30
CA ALA A 338 -49.38 -5.10 -13.50
C ALA A 338 -49.84 -6.46 -14.04
N HIS A 339 -49.00 -7.48 -13.94
CA HIS A 339 -49.32 -8.82 -14.42
C HIS A 339 -50.38 -9.52 -13.56
N TYR A 340 -50.18 -9.52 -12.24
CA TYR A 340 -50.99 -10.29 -11.28
C TYR A 340 -52.22 -9.55 -10.73
N THR A 341 -52.46 -8.31 -11.17
CA THR A 341 -53.68 -7.55 -10.85
C THR A 341 -54.63 -7.53 -12.05
N GLU A 342 -55.81 -8.13 -11.93
CA GLU A 342 -56.84 -8.09 -12.98
C GLU A 342 -57.76 -6.87 -12.85
N ARG A 343 -58.13 -6.50 -11.62
CA ARG A 343 -58.95 -5.33 -11.31
C ARG A 343 -58.50 -4.72 -9.99
N GLY A 344 -58.62 -3.40 -9.88
CA GLY A 344 -58.26 -2.66 -8.67
C GLY A 344 -57.12 -1.70 -8.91
N PHE A 345 -56.06 -1.75 -8.10
CA PHE A 345 -55.03 -0.72 -8.09
C PHE A 345 -53.61 -1.25 -7.95
N ILE A 346 -52.67 -0.40 -8.38
CA ILE A 346 -51.23 -0.51 -8.13
C ILE A 346 -50.80 0.81 -7.50
N ARG A 347 -49.99 0.76 -6.44
CA ARG A 347 -49.46 1.94 -5.77
C ARG A 347 -47.95 1.88 -5.70
N LEU A 348 -47.29 2.92 -6.19
CA LEU A 348 -45.86 3.18 -5.97
C LEU A 348 -45.72 4.29 -4.93
N THR A 349 -45.07 4.00 -3.82
CA THR A 349 -44.77 4.97 -2.77
C THR A 349 -43.27 5.08 -2.57
N LEU A 350 -42.73 6.29 -2.67
CA LEU A 350 -41.33 6.55 -2.33
C LEU A 350 -41.20 6.90 -0.85
N GLU A 351 -40.14 6.40 -0.21
CA GLU A 351 -39.82 6.62 1.20
C GLU A 351 -38.40 7.22 1.33
N PRO A 352 -38.04 7.83 2.47
CA PRO A 352 -36.71 8.41 2.66
C PRO A 352 -35.55 7.41 2.47
N SER A 353 -35.78 6.14 2.78
CA SER A 353 -34.79 5.06 2.73
C SER A 353 -35.06 4.03 1.63
N GLY A 354 -36.06 4.22 0.77
CA GLY A 354 -36.44 3.18 -0.18
C GLY A 354 -37.76 3.45 -0.91
N PHE A 355 -38.43 2.37 -1.32
CA PHE A 355 -39.74 2.48 -1.97
C PHE A 355 -40.59 1.23 -1.74
N MET A 356 -41.88 1.38 -2.00
CA MET A 356 -42.88 0.35 -1.83
C MET A 356 -43.76 0.24 -3.08
N VAL A 357 -43.96 -0.99 -3.56
CA VAL A 357 -44.91 -1.32 -4.62
C VAL A 357 -46.01 -2.18 -4.02
N GLU A 358 -47.25 -1.68 -4.06
CA GLU A 358 -48.44 -2.37 -3.58
C GLU A 358 -49.36 -2.69 -4.76
N ASP A 359 -50.02 -3.85 -4.71
CA ASP A 359 -51.03 -4.24 -5.67
C ASP A 359 -52.25 -4.84 -4.96
N SER A 360 -53.41 -4.80 -5.63
CA SER A 360 -54.64 -5.45 -5.16
C SER A 360 -54.93 -6.77 -5.90
N GLY A 361 -53.88 -7.47 -6.33
CA GLY A 361 -53.98 -8.71 -7.07
C GLY A 361 -54.34 -9.92 -6.21
N VAL A 362 -54.06 -11.12 -6.73
CA VAL A 362 -54.39 -12.40 -6.08
C VAL A 362 -53.68 -12.63 -4.73
N GLY A 363 -52.62 -11.88 -4.45
CA GLY A 363 -51.80 -12.05 -3.25
C GLY A 363 -50.92 -13.31 -3.31
N ILE A 364 -50.01 -13.42 -2.33
CA ILE A 364 -49.12 -14.59 -2.18
C ILE A 364 -49.31 -15.19 -0.78
N PRO A 365 -49.65 -16.49 -0.67
CA PRO A 365 -49.74 -17.19 0.61
C PRO A 365 -48.45 -17.08 1.41
N GLU A 366 -48.54 -16.91 2.72
CA GLU A 366 -47.38 -16.68 3.60
C GLU A 366 -46.29 -17.75 3.44
N GLU A 367 -46.70 -19.01 3.37
CA GLU A 367 -45.82 -20.18 3.18
C GLU A 367 -45.00 -20.14 1.88
N GLN A 368 -45.45 -19.37 0.88
CA GLN A 368 -44.80 -19.29 -0.43
C GLN A 368 -43.96 -18.02 -0.60
N ARG A 369 -44.08 -17.02 0.27
CA ARG A 369 -43.47 -15.69 0.09
C ARG A 369 -41.94 -15.73 -0.01
N GLU A 370 -41.30 -16.48 0.86
CA GLU A 370 -39.83 -16.62 0.86
C GLU A 370 -39.35 -17.36 -0.39
N ALA A 371 -40.07 -18.41 -0.79
CA ALA A 371 -39.75 -19.18 -1.99
C ALA A 371 -39.90 -18.38 -3.29
N MET A 372 -40.77 -17.35 -3.34
CA MET A 372 -40.94 -16.50 -4.54
C MET A 372 -39.68 -15.74 -4.97
N PHE A 373 -38.73 -15.53 -4.06
CA PHE A 373 -37.44 -14.93 -4.39
C PHE A 373 -36.43 -15.95 -4.97
N GLN A 374 -36.75 -17.25 -4.93
CA GLN A 374 -35.92 -18.26 -5.59
C GLN A 374 -36.18 -18.31 -7.10
N PRO A 375 -35.13 -18.57 -7.92
CA PRO A 375 -35.31 -18.72 -9.35
C PRO A 375 -36.33 -19.82 -9.70
N PHE A 376 -37.19 -19.53 -10.68
CA PHE A 376 -38.17 -20.46 -11.25
C PHE A 376 -39.36 -20.82 -10.35
N VAL A 377 -39.52 -20.16 -9.20
CA VAL A 377 -40.67 -20.38 -8.31
C VAL A 377 -41.86 -19.51 -8.72
N ARG A 378 -43.07 -20.09 -8.66
CA ARG A 378 -44.35 -19.43 -8.99
C ARG A 378 -45.39 -19.70 -7.91
N GLY A 379 -46.35 -18.78 -7.78
CA GLY A 379 -47.56 -18.96 -6.95
C GLY A 379 -48.46 -20.05 -7.49
N GLY A 380 -49.21 -20.69 -6.59
CA GLY A 380 -50.03 -21.90 -6.85
C GLY A 380 -51.12 -21.79 -7.94
N GLU A 381 -51.33 -20.64 -8.58
CA GLU A 381 -52.31 -20.48 -9.65
C GLU A 381 -51.67 -20.35 -11.04
N LYS A 382 -52.13 -21.21 -11.97
CA LYS A 382 -51.67 -21.41 -13.35
C LYS A 382 -51.90 -20.21 -14.31
N ARG A 383 -52.01 -18.98 -13.82
CA ARG A 383 -52.54 -17.83 -14.60
C ARG A 383 -51.52 -16.77 -15.05
N GLY A 384 -50.24 -16.90 -14.71
CA GLY A 384 -49.22 -15.93 -15.14
C GLY A 384 -48.30 -16.45 -16.24
N GLU A 385 -48.29 -15.80 -17.41
CA GLU A 385 -47.18 -15.89 -18.37
C GLU A 385 -45.97 -15.12 -17.80
N GLY A 386 -45.01 -15.84 -17.23
CA GLY A 386 -43.83 -15.25 -16.61
C GLY A 386 -43.00 -16.29 -15.88
N LEU A 387 -41.67 -16.12 -15.87
CA LEU A 387 -40.71 -17.17 -15.55
C LEU A 387 -40.46 -17.46 -14.07
N GLY A 388 -40.99 -16.64 -13.17
CA GLY A 388 -40.53 -16.63 -11.77
C GLY A 388 -39.08 -16.14 -11.63
N LEU A 389 -38.56 -15.41 -12.63
CA LEU A 389 -37.20 -14.84 -12.61
C LEU A 389 -37.18 -13.37 -12.19
N GLY A 390 -38.31 -12.67 -12.25
CA GLY A 390 -38.36 -11.25 -11.93
C GLY A 390 -38.01 -10.96 -10.46
N LEU A 391 -38.54 -11.76 -9.54
CA LEU A 391 -38.28 -11.60 -8.10
C LEU A 391 -36.90 -12.13 -7.69
N SER A 392 -36.39 -13.18 -8.33
CA SER A 392 -35.02 -13.63 -8.07
C SER A 392 -33.96 -12.66 -8.59
N LEU A 393 -34.26 -11.93 -9.68
CA LEU A 393 -33.42 -10.81 -10.12
C LEU A 393 -33.45 -9.64 -9.13
N VAL A 394 -34.64 -9.29 -8.62
CA VAL A 394 -34.78 -8.29 -7.56
C VAL A 394 -33.94 -8.68 -6.34
N GLN A 395 -34.06 -9.92 -5.87
CA GLN A 395 -33.27 -10.43 -4.75
C GLN A 395 -31.77 -10.33 -5.03
N ARG A 396 -31.31 -10.76 -6.21
CA ARG A 396 -29.89 -10.77 -6.56
C ARG A 396 -29.28 -9.37 -6.63
N ILE A 397 -30.02 -8.39 -7.18
CA ILE A 397 -29.59 -7.00 -7.20
C ILE A 397 -29.59 -6.43 -5.78
N CYS A 398 -30.60 -6.75 -4.98
CA CYS A 398 -30.63 -6.34 -3.58
C CYS A 398 -29.44 -6.90 -2.80
N ASP A 399 -29.12 -8.19 -2.94
CA ASP A 399 -27.96 -8.81 -2.28
C ASP A 399 -26.63 -8.15 -2.71
N ASP A 400 -26.47 -7.89 -4.02
CA ASP A 400 -25.27 -7.26 -4.61
C ASP A 400 -25.09 -5.81 -4.13
N GLN A 401 -26.20 -5.06 -4.05
CA GLN A 401 -26.20 -3.65 -3.63
C GLN A 401 -26.36 -3.47 -2.11
N CYS A 402 -26.41 -4.56 -1.34
CA CYS A 402 -26.72 -4.55 0.09
C CYS A 402 -28.06 -3.84 0.41
N TRP A 403 -29.06 -3.99 -0.46
CA TRP A 403 -30.44 -3.58 -0.22
C TRP A 403 -31.25 -4.75 0.33
N ILE A 404 -32.37 -4.45 0.98
CA ILE A 404 -33.27 -5.47 1.53
C ILE A 404 -34.61 -5.38 0.81
N VAL A 405 -35.07 -6.49 0.24
CA VAL A 405 -36.43 -6.62 -0.29
C VAL A 405 -37.24 -7.49 0.65
N SER A 406 -38.47 -7.07 0.95
CA SER A 406 -39.42 -7.82 1.77
C SER A 406 -40.80 -7.87 1.11
N LEU A 407 -41.53 -8.95 1.38
CA LEU A 407 -42.86 -9.21 0.83
C LEU A 407 -43.85 -9.41 1.98
N THR A 408 -44.90 -8.59 2.02
CA THR A 408 -46.00 -8.68 2.98
C THR A 408 -47.35 -8.72 2.25
N ALA A 409 -48.40 -9.21 2.92
CA ALA A 409 -49.75 -9.19 2.34
C ALA A 409 -50.37 -7.80 2.41
N MET A 410 -51.20 -7.48 1.42
CA MET A 410 -52.07 -6.31 1.42
C MET A 410 -53.51 -6.73 1.73
N THR A 411 -54.20 -6.01 2.61
CA THR A 411 -55.59 -6.30 3.01
C THR A 411 -56.58 -5.47 2.19
N PRO A 412 -57.68 -6.05 1.65
CA PRO A 412 -58.15 -7.42 1.87
C PRO A 412 -57.44 -8.49 1.04
N ASN A 413 -56.88 -8.17 -0.13
CA ASN A 413 -56.08 -9.06 -0.99
C ASN A 413 -54.98 -8.27 -1.71
N GLY A 414 -53.84 -8.91 -2.01
CA GLY A 414 -52.75 -8.33 -2.81
C GLY A 414 -51.36 -8.51 -2.19
N CYS A 415 -50.34 -7.95 -2.83
CA CYS A 415 -48.96 -7.97 -2.33
C CYS A 415 -48.45 -6.56 -2.01
N ARG A 416 -47.53 -6.48 -1.04
CA ARG A 416 -46.74 -5.30 -0.73
C ARG A 416 -45.27 -5.69 -0.75
N PHE A 417 -44.54 -5.20 -1.75
CA PHE A 417 -43.09 -5.29 -1.84
C PHE A 417 -42.48 -4.02 -1.29
N HIS A 418 -41.62 -4.15 -0.28
CA HIS A 418 -40.88 -3.05 0.31
C HIS A 418 -39.39 -3.25 0.07
N VAL A 419 -38.72 -2.25 -0.49
CA VAL A 419 -37.29 -2.27 -0.79
C VAL A 419 -36.60 -1.18 0.03
N ASP A 420 -35.77 -1.58 0.97
CA ASP A 420 -34.94 -0.71 1.81
C ASP A 420 -33.52 -0.60 1.23
N LEU A 421 -33.13 0.63 0.90
CA LEU A 421 -31.85 1.00 0.32
C LEU A 421 -30.86 1.54 1.36
N SER A 422 -31.25 1.61 2.63
CA SER A 422 -30.44 2.20 3.71
C SER A 422 -29.16 1.42 4.04
N HIS A 423 -29.11 0.11 3.75
CA HIS A 423 -28.00 -0.77 4.13
C HIS A 423 -26.81 -0.69 3.15
N GLY A 424 -27.04 -0.30 1.89
CA GLY A 424 -25.97 0.03 0.94
C GLY A 424 -25.17 1.29 1.30
N ARG A 425 -25.68 2.08 2.26
CA ARG A 425 -25.10 3.35 2.74
C ARG A 425 -23.74 3.17 3.41
N SER A 426 -23.54 2.09 4.17
CA SER A 426 -22.31 1.89 4.97
C SER A 426 -21.05 1.81 4.12
N GLN A 427 -21.11 1.26 2.89
CA GLN A 427 -19.92 1.08 2.05
C GLN A 427 -19.57 2.29 1.16
N LEU A 428 -20.53 3.19 0.91
CA LEU A 428 -20.27 4.44 0.19
C LEU A 428 -19.67 5.50 1.12
N THR A 429 -20.16 5.63 2.37
CA THR A 429 -19.58 6.57 3.35
C THR A 429 -18.20 6.14 3.86
N ASP A 430 -17.92 4.84 4.03
CA ASP A 430 -16.57 4.37 4.41
C ASP A 430 -15.52 4.63 3.31
N ARG A 431 -15.94 4.84 2.05
CA ARG A 431 -15.04 5.12 0.93
C ARG A 431 -14.74 6.61 0.76
N ASP A 432 -15.65 7.48 1.16
CA ASP A 432 -15.42 8.93 1.18
C ASP A 432 -14.56 9.37 2.38
N GLU A 433 -14.62 8.67 3.53
CA GLU A 433 -13.71 8.95 4.66
C GLU A 433 -12.26 8.50 4.43
N ILE A 434 -11.99 7.61 3.46
CA ILE A 434 -10.63 7.18 3.10
C ILE A 434 -9.97 8.15 2.10
N ILE A 435 -10.73 9.09 1.51
CA ILE A 435 -10.24 10.12 0.57
C ILE A 435 -10.16 11.52 1.23
N GLY A 436 -10.47 11.62 2.53
CA GLY A 436 -10.29 12.84 3.34
C GLY A 436 -8.85 13.06 3.82
#